data_AF-A0A497GS93-F1
#
_entry.id   AF-A0A497GS93-F1
#
_cell.length_a   1.000
_cell.length_b   1.000
_cell.length_c   1.000
_cell.angle_alpha   90.00
_cell.angle_beta   90.00
_cell.angle_gamma   90.00
#
_symmetry.space_group_name_H-M   'P 1'
#
loop_
_entity.id
_entity.type
_entity.pdbx_description
1 polymer ?
#
loop_
_entity_poly.entity_id
_entity_poly.type
_entity_poly.pdbx_seq_one_letter_code
_entity_poly.pdbx_strand_id
1 'polypeptide(L)'
;MAIRLNTLDKEKNVLEFFRLVEVTRRGELVVFSQRETKRKFIVGRLKCPYCGEVLELSIARHDTPGGPSLIQMDSDFKNHMELRHGEDFRREWIKEVREPYQPGSWHRVKRYVCLRCGFKSRRYADVLIHIVVEHGFGC
;
A
#
# COMPACT_ATOMS: atom_id res chain seq x y z
N MET A 1 17.33 2.57 1.65
CA MET A 1 17.23 3.34 0.39
C MET A 1 15.83 3.15 -0.18
N ALA A 2 15.17 4.23 -0.62
CA ALA A 2 13.82 4.17 -1.18
C ALA A 2 13.87 4.04 -2.72
N ILE A 3 13.08 3.11 -3.24
CA ILE A 3 12.84 2.86 -4.66
C ILE A 3 11.61 3.65 -5.07
N ARG A 4 11.83 4.62 -5.94
CA ARG A 4 10.84 5.56 -6.47
C ARG A 4 10.63 5.33 -7.95
N LEU A 5 9.62 5.96 -8.53
CA LEU A 5 9.30 5.84 -9.95
C LEU A 5 10.51 6.19 -10.85
N ASN A 6 11.22 7.26 -10.51
CA ASN A 6 12.38 7.74 -11.27
C ASN A 6 13.68 6.94 -11.01
N THR A 7 13.69 6.03 -10.04
CA THR A 7 14.84 5.16 -9.75
C THR A 7 14.62 3.71 -10.14
N LEU A 8 13.44 3.33 -10.67
CA LEU A 8 13.12 1.94 -11.01
C LEU A 8 14.18 1.28 -11.90
N ASP A 9 14.70 1.97 -12.92
CA ASP A 9 15.73 1.43 -13.81
C ASP A 9 17.08 1.22 -13.10
N LYS A 10 17.44 2.12 -12.19
CA LYS A 10 18.69 2.01 -11.41
C LYS A 10 18.60 0.89 -10.37
N GLU A 11 17.41 0.63 -9.87
CA GLU A 11 17.13 -0.35 -8.81
C GLU A 11 16.70 -1.72 -9.34
N LYS A 12 16.85 -1.99 -10.66
CA LYS A 12 16.47 -3.28 -11.29
C LYS A 12 17.01 -4.49 -10.54
N ASN A 13 18.28 -4.46 -10.16
CA ASN A 13 18.91 -5.54 -9.40
C ASN A 13 18.22 -5.81 -8.05
N VAL A 14 17.71 -4.76 -7.38
CA VAL A 14 16.98 -4.89 -6.12
C VAL A 14 15.60 -5.49 -6.37
N LEU A 15 14.89 -5.02 -7.41
CA LEU A 15 13.59 -5.58 -7.80
C LEU A 15 13.71 -7.07 -8.15
N GLU A 16 14.75 -7.45 -8.89
CA GLU A 16 15.06 -8.84 -9.25
C GLU A 16 15.44 -9.69 -8.04
N PHE A 17 16.29 -9.16 -7.16
CA PHE A 17 16.67 -9.82 -5.91
C PHE A 17 15.44 -10.21 -5.07
N PHE A 18 14.47 -9.30 -4.98
CA PHE A 18 13.21 -9.57 -4.28
C PHE A 18 12.16 -10.31 -5.11
N ARG A 19 12.49 -10.70 -6.36
CA ARG A 19 11.60 -11.38 -7.31
C ARG A 19 10.29 -10.62 -7.49
N LEU A 20 10.37 -9.30 -7.59
CA LEU A 20 9.22 -8.45 -7.91
C LEU A 20 8.95 -8.49 -9.41
N VAL A 21 7.68 -8.68 -9.76
CA VAL A 21 7.20 -8.64 -11.14
C VAL A 21 6.19 -7.52 -11.27
N GLU A 22 6.34 -6.68 -12.29
CA GLU A 22 5.31 -5.71 -12.65
C GLU A 22 4.04 -6.46 -13.06
N VAL A 23 2.92 -6.14 -12.42
CA VAL A 23 1.62 -6.76 -12.69
C VAL A 23 0.72 -5.81 -13.47
N THR A 24 0.82 -4.52 -13.18
CA THR A 24 -0.03 -3.49 -13.78
C THR A 24 0.68 -2.15 -13.69
N ARG A 25 0.50 -1.34 -14.74
CA ARG A 25 0.91 0.07 -14.79
C ARG A 25 -0.28 0.93 -15.20
N ARG A 26 -0.50 2.03 -14.48
CA ARG A 26 -1.54 3.03 -14.76
C ARG A 26 -0.92 4.42 -14.64
N GLY A 27 -0.61 5.04 -15.78
CA GLY A 27 0.08 6.33 -15.81
C GLY A 27 1.42 6.27 -15.04
N GLU A 28 1.54 7.13 -14.02
CA GLU A 28 2.71 7.20 -13.14
C GLU A 28 2.67 6.20 -11.96
N LEU A 29 1.73 5.24 -11.92
CA LEU A 29 1.66 4.18 -10.90
C LEU A 29 2.05 2.82 -11.47
N VAL A 30 2.93 2.12 -10.77
CA VAL A 30 3.40 0.77 -11.09
C VAL A 30 3.13 -0.14 -9.90
N VAL A 31 2.45 -1.25 -10.15
CA VAL A 31 2.12 -2.26 -9.14
C VAL A 31 2.99 -3.48 -9.37
N PHE A 32 3.74 -3.86 -8.34
CA PHE A 32 4.55 -5.07 -8.33
C PHE A 32 3.89 -6.16 -7.50
N SER A 33 4.14 -7.42 -7.84
CA SER A 33 3.86 -8.57 -6.98
C SER A 33 5.11 -9.41 -6.79
N GLN A 34 5.36 -9.79 -5.54
CA GLN A 34 6.43 -10.70 -5.19
C GLN A 34 6.05 -12.13 -5.60
N ARG A 35 6.89 -12.80 -6.39
CA ARG A 35 6.55 -14.11 -6.99
C ARG A 35 6.13 -15.17 -5.96
N GLU A 36 6.84 -15.22 -4.84
CA GLU A 36 6.71 -16.27 -3.81
C GLU A 36 5.52 -16.02 -2.88
N THR A 37 5.43 -14.82 -2.32
CA THR A 37 4.42 -14.48 -1.31
C THR A 37 3.12 -13.92 -1.91
N LYS A 38 3.14 -13.61 -3.21
CA LYS A 38 2.10 -12.84 -3.92
C LYS A 38 1.83 -11.45 -3.34
N ARG A 39 2.66 -11.00 -2.38
CA ARG A 39 2.56 -9.68 -1.76
C ARG A 39 2.68 -8.60 -2.82
N LYS A 40 1.75 -7.64 -2.80
CA LYS A 40 1.74 -6.52 -3.73
C LYS A 40 2.46 -5.31 -3.14
N PHE A 41 3.00 -4.50 -4.03
CA PHE A 41 3.66 -3.22 -3.76
C PHE A 41 3.28 -2.21 -4.82
N ILE A 42 3.31 -0.92 -4.49
CA ILE A 42 3.03 0.15 -5.45
C ILE A 42 4.11 1.22 -5.37
N VAL A 43 4.58 1.66 -6.53
CA VAL A 43 5.54 2.75 -6.69
C VAL A 43 4.99 3.71 -7.71
N GLY A 44 4.98 5.00 -7.40
CA GLY A 44 4.46 6.00 -8.33
C GLY A 44 3.84 7.21 -7.67
N ARG A 45 3.10 7.99 -8.46
CA ARG A 45 2.43 9.21 -8.02
C ARG A 45 0.92 9.01 -8.01
N LEU A 46 0.31 9.33 -6.89
CA LEU A 46 -1.13 9.20 -6.66
C LEU A 46 -1.72 10.57 -6.39
N LYS A 47 -2.75 10.96 -7.15
CA LYS A 47 -3.44 12.23 -6.93
C LYS A 47 -4.51 12.05 -5.85
N CYS A 48 -4.49 12.89 -4.82
CA CYS A 48 -5.55 12.92 -3.83
C CYS A 48 -6.86 13.39 -4.48
N PRO A 49 -7.95 12.59 -4.44
CA PRO A 49 -9.21 12.95 -5.07
C PRO A 49 -9.93 14.11 -4.35
N TYR A 50 -9.55 14.41 -3.11
CA TYR A 50 -10.18 15.46 -2.31
C TYR A 50 -9.58 16.85 -2.54
N CYS A 51 -8.24 16.95 -2.60
CA CYS A 51 -7.55 18.24 -2.72
C CYS A 51 -6.66 18.37 -3.96
N GLY A 52 -6.50 17.31 -4.76
CA GLY A 52 -5.69 17.30 -5.97
C GLY A 52 -4.17 17.25 -5.75
N GLU A 53 -3.70 17.21 -4.50
CA GLU A 53 -2.29 17.08 -4.16
C GLU A 53 -1.72 15.75 -4.66
N VAL A 54 -0.49 15.77 -5.16
CA VAL A 54 0.19 14.57 -5.67
C VAL A 54 1.09 13.99 -4.58
N LEU A 55 0.81 12.75 -4.22
CA LEU A 55 1.52 12.00 -3.18
C LEU A 55 2.37 10.90 -3.84
N GLU A 56 3.65 10.86 -3.51
CA GLU A 56 4.56 9.82 -4.01
C GLU A 56 4.50 8.58 -3.12
N LEU A 57 4.21 7.43 -3.72
CA LEU A 57 4.33 6.11 -3.11
C LEU A 57 5.65 5.48 -3.54
N SER A 58 6.38 4.94 -2.57
CA SER A 58 7.67 4.28 -2.81
C SER A 58 7.77 3.01 -1.98
N ILE A 59 8.76 2.17 -2.30
CA ILE A 59 9.11 1.02 -1.48
C ILE A 59 10.53 1.16 -0.99
N ALA A 60 10.84 0.59 0.17
CA ALA A 60 12.20 0.61 0.69
C ALA A 60 12.66 -0.81 1.04
N ARG A 61 13.94 -1.07 0.79
CA ARG A 61 14.61 -2.24 1.38
C ARG A 61 14.83 -1.98 2.87
N HIS A 62 14.47 -2.96 3.67
CA HIS A 62 14.67 -2.96 5.11
C HIS A 62 15.27 -4.28 5.55
N ASP A 63 16.42 -4.22 6.21
CA ASP A 63 17.10 -5.41 6.71
C ASP A 63 16.46 -5.81 8.05
N THR A 64 15.92 -7.02 8.12
CA THR A 64 15.30 -7.56 9.33
C THR A 64 16.12 -8.74 9.86
N PRO A 65 15.94 -9.16 11.12
CA PRO A 65 16.61 -10.36 11.65
C PRO A 65 16.33 -11.63 10.82
N GLY A 66 15.18 -11.69 10.14
CA GLY A 66 14.80 -12.78 9.24
C GLY A 66 15.34 -12.62 7.80
N GLY A 67 16.20 -11.62 7.56
CA GLY A 67 16.75 -11.31 6.24
C GLY A 67 16.21 -10.00 5.64
N PRO A 68 16.75 -9.60 4.48
CA PRO A 68 16.30 -8.40 3.78
C PRO A 68 14.83 -8.54 3.38
N SER A 69 14.06 -7.46 3.54
CA SER A 69 12.64 -7.39 3.20
C SER A 69 12.32 -6.08 2.48
N LEU A 70 11.15 -6.04 1.83
CA LEU A 70 10.60 -4.82 1.26
C LEU A 70 9.44 -4.30 2.09
N ILE A 71 9.45 -3.00 2.35
CA ILE A 71 8.36 -2.26 2.99
C ILE A 71 7.75 -1.26 2.01
N GLN A 72 6.43 -1.08 2.10
CA GLN A 72 5.75 0.03 1.44
C GLN A 72 5.97 1.27 2.29
N MET A 73 6.39 2.37 1.67
CA MET A 73 6.43 3.69 2.29
C MET A 73 5.10 4.38 1.97
N ASP A 74 4.14 4.24 2.87
CA ASP A 74 2.76 4.75 2.77
C ASP A 74 2.40 5.75 3.89
N SER A 75 3.35 6.06 4.78
CA SER A 75 3.13 6.96 5.92
C SER A 75 2.70 8.36 5.51
N ASP A 76 3.35 8.96 4.51
CA ASP A 76 3.03 10.32 4.06
C ASP A 76 1.63 10.38 3.46
N PHE A 77 1.27 9.39 2.64
CA PHE A 77 -0.09 9.25 2.12
C PHE A 77 -1.10 9.10 3.26
N LYS A 78 -0.84 8.17 4.18
CA LYS A 78 -1.74 7.90 5.29
C LYS A 78 -1.94 9.15 6.17
N ASN A 79 -0.86 9.85 6.50
CA ASN A 79 -0.91 11.08 7.29
C ASN A 79 -1.68 12.18 6.56
N HIS A 80 -1.43 12.38 5.26
CA HIS A 80 -2.18 13.34 4.45
C HIS A 80 -3.68 13.03 4.51
N MET A 81 -4.07 11.77 4.32
CA MET A 81 -5.48 11.37 4.32
C MET A 81 -6.13 11.46 5.69
N GLU A 82 -5.46 10.99 6.73
CA GLU A 82 -6.02 10.99 8.10
C GLU A 82 -6.13 12.41 8.67
N LEU A 83 -5.17 13.30 8.39
CA LEU A 83 -5.15 14.65 8.95
C LEU A 83 -6.00 15.64 8.17
N ARG A 84 -6.08 15.51 6.83
CA ARG A 84 -6.78 16.50 5.98
C ARG A 84 -8.16 16.05 5.51
N HIS A 85 -8.38 14.75 5.39
CA HIS A 85 -9.58 14.17 4.80
C HIS A 85 -10.17 13.06 5.67
N GLY A 86 -9.79 13.02 6.95
CA GLY A 86 -9.92 11.83 7.78
C GLY A 86 -11.35 11.33 7.94
N GLU A 87 -12.36 12.20 7.98
CA GLU A 87 -13.75 11.76 8.08
C GLU A 87 -14.26 11.16 6.77
N ASP A 88 -14.15 11.90 5.66
CA ASP A 88 -14.60 11.45 4.34
C ASP A 88 -13.86 10.18 3.89
N PHE A 89 -12.53 10.17 4.04
CA PHE A 89 -11.69 9.03 3.67
C PHE A 89 -12.05 7.76 4.46
N ARG A 90 -12.31 7.90 5.78
CA ARG A 90 -12.70 6.76 6.63
C ARG A 90 -14.14 6.31 6.44
N ARG A 91 -14.99 7.11 5.80
CA ARG A 91 -16.38 6.77 5.47
C ARG A 91 -16.50 6.11 4.10
N GLU A 92 -15.58 6.40 3.18
CA GLU A 92 -15.69 5.94 1.79
C GLU A 92 -14.69 4.87 1.38
N TRP A 93 -13.47 4.90 1.95
CA TRP A 93 -12.35 4.13 1.40
C TRP A 93 -11.77 3.13 2.38
N ILE A 94 -11.12 3.60 3.45
CA ILE A 94 -10.40 2.72 4.39
C ILE A 94 -10.85 2.99 5.82
N LYS A 95 -11.38 1.94 6.46
CA LYS A 95 -11.71 1.97 7.88
C LYS A 95 -10.78 1.05 8.67
N GLU A 96 -10.29 1.55 9.80
CA GLU A 96 -9.65 0.72 10.81
C GLU A 96 -10.70 0.02 11.69
N VAL A 97 -10.54 -1.28 11.89
CA VAL A 97 -11.35 -2.07 12.81
C VAL A 97 -10.46 -2.89 13.74
N ARG A 98 -10.93 -3.10 14.97
CA ARG A 98 -10.31 -4.01 15.94
C ARG A 98 -11.20 -5.24 16.07
N GLU A 99 -10.72 -6.36 15.57
CA GLU A 99 -11.44 -7.63 15.55
C GLU A 99 -10.64 -8.69 16.34
N PRO A 100 -11.30 -9.70 16.94
CA PRO A 100 -10.61 -10.87 17.48
C PRO A 100 -9.65 -11.51 16.46
N TYR A 101 -8.51 -12.01 16.91
CA TYR A 101 -7.55 -12.69 16.04
C TYR A 101 -8.18 -13.88 15.30
N GLN A 102 -9.02 -14.61 16.03
CA GLN A 102 -9.85 -15.72 15.59
C GLN A 102 -11.15 -15.73 16.40
N PRO A 103 -12.22 -16.40 15.94
CA PRO A 103 -13.46 -16.53 16.72
C PRO A 103 -13.16 -17.03 18.15
N GLY A 104 -13.72 -16.36 19.15
CA GLY A 104 -13.49 -16.67 20.57
C GLY A 104 -12.14 -16.20 21.14
N SER A 105 -11.29 -15.52 20.38
CA SER A 105 -10.03 -14.99 20.90
C SER A 105 -10.22 -13.66 21.64
N TRP A 106 -9.61 -13.56 22.83
CA TRP A 106 -9.48 -12.32 23.57
C TRP A 106 -8.47 -11.35 22.93
N HIS A 107 -7.51 -11.87 22.16
CA HIS A 107 -6.51 -11.07 21.47
C HIS A 107 -7.16 -10.34 20.30
N ARG A 108 -7.18 -9.01 20.37
CA ARG A 108 -7.67 -8.16 19.29
C ARG A 108 -6.53 -7.76 18.36
N VAL A 109 -6.79 -7.83 17.06
CA VAL A 109 -5.89 -7.33 16.03
C VAL A 109 -6.52 -6.18 15.27
N LYS A 110 -5.65 -5.25 14.90
CA LYS A 110 -5.98 -4.16 14.00
C LYS A 110 -6.04 -4.69 12.56
N ARG A 111 -7.13 -4.39 11.87
CA ARG A 111 -7.32 -4.64 10.43
C ARG A 111 -7.80 -3.36 9.76
N TYR A 112 -7.37 -3.18 8.53
CA TYR A 112 -7.86 -2.15 7.63
C TYR A 112 -8.84 -2.79 6.67
N VAL A 113 -9.93 -2.09 6.37
CA VAL A 113 -11.04 -2.59 5.57
C VAL A 113 -11.33 -1.63 4.43
N CYS A 114 -11.40 -2.15 3.21
CA CYS A 114 -11.97 -1.42 2.09
C CYS A 114 -13.49 -1.32 2.27
N LEU A 115 -14.01 -0.10 2.32
CA LEU A 115 -15.45 0.12 2.51
C LEU A 115 -16.29 -0.07 1.24
N ARG A 116 -15.65 -0.15 0.06
CA ARG A 116 -16.34 -0.39 -1.21
C ARG A 116 -16.72 -1.85 -1.43
N CYS A 117 -15.88 -2.80 -1.00
CA CYS A 117 -16.08 -4.24 -1.27
C CYS A 117 -15.86 -5.16 -0.06
N GLY A 118 -15.39 -4.63 1.08
CA GLY A 118 -15.15 -5.40 2.30
C GLY A 118 -13.80 -6.13 2.36
N PHE A 119 -12.89 -5.96 1.38
CA PHE A 119 -11.53 -6.52 1.46
C PHE A 119 -10.82 -6.09 2.75
N LYS A 120 -10.21 -7.03 3.47
CA LYS A 120 -9.53 -6.77 4.76
C LYS A 120 -8.08 -7.21 4.73
N SER A 121 -7.19 -6.40 5.30
CA SER A 121 -5.81 -6.80 5.59
C SER A 121 -5.33 -6.22 6.93
N ARG A 122 -4.33 -6.86 7.52
CA ARG A 122 -3.61 -6.31 8.68
C ARG A 122 -2.66 -5.16 8.28
N ARG A 123 -2.27 -5.07 7.01
CA ARG A 123 -1.38 -4.02 6.49
C ARG A 123 -2.18 -2.96 5.75
N TYR A 124 -1.95 -1.69 6.08
CA TYR A 124 -2.59 -0.55 5.41
C TYR A 124 -2.28 -0.56 3.91
N ALA A 125 -0.99 -0.72 3.57
CA ALA A 125 -0.49 -0.87 2.20
C ALA A 125 -1.31 -1.84 1.33
N ASP A 126 -1.75 -2.99 1.85
CA ASP A 126 -2.52 -3.94 1.05
C ASP A 126 -3.89 -3.39 0.67
N VAL A 127 -4.55 -2.72 1.62
CA VAL A 127 -5.85 -2.09 1.38
C VAL A 127 -5.70 -0.85 0.50
N LEU A 128 -4.63 -0.07 0.68
CA LEU A 128 -4.28 1.04 -0.20
C LEU A 128 -4.11 0.57 -1.66
N ILE A 129 -3.28 -0.45 -1.87
CA ILE A 129 -3.08 -1.02 -3.22
C ILE A 129 -4.40 -1.55 -3.77
N HIS A 130 -5.21 -2.20 -2.94
CA HIS A 130 -6.52 -2.69 -3.34
C HIS A 130 -7.45 -1.56 -3.81
N ILE A 131 -7.60 -0.46 -3.05
CA ILE A 131 -8.48 0.64 -3.47
C ILE A 131 -7.98 1.35 -4.73
N VAL A 132 -6.67 1.46 -4.92
CA VAL A 132 -6.07 2.05 -6.13
C VAL A 132 -6.31 1.15 -7.35
N VAL A 133 -6.10 -0.16 -7.21
CA VAL A 133 -6.19 -1.10 -8.33
C VAL A 133 -7.63 -1.45 -8.68
N GLU A 134 -8.43 -1.84 -7.68
CA GLU A 134 -9.78 -2.39 -7.89
C GLU A 134 -10.86 -1.30 -7.97
N HIS A 135 -10.62 -0.14 -7.38
CA HIS A 135 -11.62 0.93 -7.29
C HIS A 135 -11.17 2.26 -7.92
N GLY A 136 -9.98 2.29 -8.54
CA GLY A 136 -9.48 3.47 -9.24
C GLY A 136 -9.24 4.67 -8.33
N PHE A 137 -8.95 4.42 -7.04
CA PHE A 137 -8.67 5.50 -6.11
C PHE A 137 -7.52 6.38 -6.61
N GLY A 138 -7.75 7.68 -6.80
CA GLY A 138 -6.74 8.66 -7.22
C GLY A 138 -6.23 8.51 -8.66
N CYS A 139 -6.93 7.73 -9.49
CA CYS A 139 -6.71 7.61 -10.93
C CYS A 139 -7.73 8.42 -11.74
#